data_AF-A0AA41TAN6-F1
#
_entry.id   AF-A0AA41TAN6-F1
#
_cell.length_a   1.000
_cell.length_b   1.000
_cell.length_c   1.000
_cell.angle_alpha   90.00
_cell.angle_beta   90.00
_cell.angle_gamma   90.00
#
_symmetry.space_group_name_H-M   'P 1'
#
loop_
_entity.id
_entity.type
_entity.pdbx_description
1 polymer ?
#
loop_
_entity_poly.entity_id
_entity_poly.type
_entity_poly.pdbx_seq_one_letter_code
_entity_poly.pdbx_strand_id
1 'polypeptide(L)'
;MLSVPAEGTVILLDIQGTTTPIAFVKDILFPYIKEKVEEYLQTHWEEEECQQDVNLVRKQAEEDAHLHGAVPTPAAAGNGVDDPRQMIQAVVERVLADVSGLKDGSTQTAAGPHAEGSTDSWDHESRVL
;
A
#
# COMPACT_ATOMS: atom_id res chain seq x y z
N MET A 1 34.52 -7.00 -20.85
CA MET A 1 33.36 -6.13 -21.17
C MET A 1 32.14 -7.05 -21.16
N LEU A 2 31.12 -6.76 -20.35
CA LEU A 2 29.85 -7.49 -20.46
C LEU A 2 29.08 -6.94 -21.66
N SER A 3 28.53 -7.81 -22.50
CA SER A 3 27.66 -7.46 -23.62
C SER A 3 26.29 -8.10 -23.41
N VAL A 4 25.25 -7.35 -23.72
CA VAL A 4 23.90 -7.88 -23.86
C VAL A 4 23.83 -8.59 -25.22
N PRO A 5 23.20 -9.78 -25.33
CA PRO A 5 23.02 -10.48 -26.61
C PRO A 5 22.24 -9.63 -27.62
N ALA A 6 22.55 -9.77 -28.91
CA ALA A 6 21.92 -9.00 -29.99
C ALA A 6 20.40 -9.25 -30.16
N GLU A 7 19.87 -10.30 -29.54
CA GLU A 7 18.45 -10.68 -29.61
C GLU A 7 17.60 -10.06 -28.47
N GLY A 8 18.22 -9.42 -27.48
CA GLY A 8 17.51 -8.73 -26.42
C GLY A 8 17.06 -7.34 -26.86
N THR A 9 15.76 -7.15 -27.11
CA THR A 9 15.18 -5.83 -27.46
C THR A 9 14.65 -5.06 -26.25
N VAL A 10 14.59 -5.70 -25.07
CA VAL A 10 14.02 -5.13 -23.85
C VAL A 10 14.92 -5.44 -22.67
N ILE A 11 15.09 -4.46 -21.78
CA ILE A 11 15.76 -4.62 -20.49
C ILE A 11 14.71 -4.40 -19.41
N LEU A 12 14.44 -5.46 -18.62
CA LEU A 12 13.62 -5.36 -17.42
C LEU A 12 14.52 -5.03 -16.23
N LEU A 13 14.21 -3.93 -15.55
CA LEU A 13 14.95 -3.50 -14.36
C LEU A 13 14.08 -3.64 -13.13
N ASP A 14 14.65 -4.25 -12.10
CA ASP A 14 14.10 -4.19 -10.76
C ASP A 14 14.31 -2.78 -10.15
N ILE A 15 13.59 -2.49 -9.07
CA ILE A 15 13.62 -1.20 -8.39
C ILE A 15 14.56 -1.26 -7.18
N GLN A 16 14.18 -1.98 -6.14
CA GLN A 16 14.84 -1.93 -4.85
C GLN A 16 16.18 -2.69 -4.87
N GLY A 17 17.29 -1.97 -4.70
CA GLY A 17 18.64 -2.54 -4.78
C GLY A 17 19.20 -2.63 -6.21
N THR A 18 18.41 -2.27 -7.22
CA THR A 18 18.84 -2.23 -8.62
C THR A 18 18.91 -0.80 -9.13
N THR A 19 17.77 -0.10 -9.24
CA THR A 19 17.73 1.31 -9.66
C THR A 19 17.60 2.28 -8.48
N THR A 20 17.06 1.81 -7.35
CA THR A 20 16.80 2.61 -6.14
C THR A 20 17.53 2.01 -4.94
N PRO A 21 18.28 2.79 -4.14
CA PRO A 21 18.96 2.28 -2.96
C PRO A 21 17.98 1.61 -2.00
N ILE A 22 18.34 0.42 -1.49
CA ILE A 22 17.56 -0.27 -0.45
C ILE A 22 17.32 0.65 0.76
N ALA A 23 18.32 1.46 1.13
CA ALA A 23 18.24 2.43 2.21
C ALA A 23 17.18 3.52 1.97
N PHE A 24 16.95 3.96 0.73
CA PHE A 24 15.90 4.94 0.45
C PHE A 24 14.51 4.37 0.79
N VAL A 25 14.23 3.14 0.39
CA VAL A 25 12.94 2.51 0.69
C VAL A 25 12.77 2.32 2.22
N LYS A 26 13.80 1.80 2.89
CA LYS A 26 13.72 1.42 4.31
C LYS A 26 13.82 2.60 5.29
N ASP A 27 14.64 3.58 4.96
CA ASP A 27 15.04 4.64 5.89
C ASP A 27 14.41 6.01 5.52
N ILE A 28 13.79 6.13 4.34
CA ILE A 28 13.14 7.37 3.89
C ILE A 28 11.67 7.13 3.55
N LEU A 29 11.37 6.24 2.59
CA LEU A 29 10.01 6.08 2.08
C LEU A 29 9.05 5.55 3.16
N PHE A 30 9.37 4.44 3.82
CA PHE A 30 8.51 3.91 4.88
C PHE A 30 8.38 4.84 6.09
N PRO A 31 9.47 5.44 6.63
CA PRO A 31 9.34 6.46 7.68
C PRO A 31 8.44 7.63 7.30
N TYR A 32 8.54 8.13 6.07
CA TYR A 32 7.67 9.22 5.59
C TYR A 32 6.19 8.86 5.71
N ILE A 33 5.78 7.66 5.28
CA ILE A 33 4.39 7.21 5.41
C ILE A 33 3.96 7.17 6.87
N LYS A 34 4.80 6.60 7.75
CA LYS A 34 4.48 6.50 9.18
C LYS A 34 4.29 7.87 9.84
N GLU A 35 5.10 8.84 9.45
CA GLU A 35 5.05 10.21 9.97
C GLU A 35 3.88 11.02 9.41
N LYS A 36 3.41 10.73 8.19
CA LYS A 36 2.44 11.56 7.47
C LYS A 36 1.03 10.99 7.39
N VAL A 37 0.82 9.70 7.60
CA VAL A 37 -0.49 9.06 7.40
C VAL A 37 -1.59 9.68 8.26
N GLU A 38 -1.31 10.01 9.53
CA GLU A 38 -2.31 10.62 10.41
C GLU A 38 -2.69 12.04 9.97
N GLU A 39 -1.69 12.90 9.73
CA GLU A 39 -1.89 14.27 9.24
C GLU A 39 -2.64 14.28 7.91
N TYR A 40 -2.29 13.37 6.99
CA TYR A 40 -2.94 13.22 5.70
C TYR A 40 -4.42 12.85 5.86
N LEU A 41 -4.74 11.80 6.62
CA LEU A 41 -6.12 11.38 6.83
C LEU A 41 -6.97 12.44 7.52
N GLN A 42 -6.40 13.19 8.46
CA GLN A 42 -7.11 14.31 9.12
C GLN A 42 -7.39 15.46 8.15
N THR A 43 -6.45 15.77 7.26
CA THR A 43 -6.54 16.90 6.33
C THR A 43 -7.49 16.59 5.17
N HIS A 44 -7.42 15.38 4.64
CA HIS A 44 -8.11 14.95 3.43
C HIS A 44 -9.38 14.13 3.71
N TRP A 45 -9.84 14.05 4.97
CA TRP A 45 -10.92 13.15 5.38
C TRP A 45 -12.18 13.28 4.52
N GLU A 46 -12.60 14.51 4.21
CA GLU A 46 -13.85 14.75 3.45
C GLU A 46 -13.70 14.54 1.94
N GLU A 47 -12.50 14.22 1.45
CA GLU A 47 -12.25 13.97 0.04
C GLU A 47 -12.75 12.57 -0.36
N GLU A 48 -13.43 12.48 -1.50
CA GLU A 48 -14.00 11.22 -1.99
C GLU A 48 -12.93 10.15 -2.19
N GLU A 49 -11.77 10.52 -2.73
CA GLU A 49 -10.62 9.63 -2.92
C GLU A 49 -10.12 9.06 -1.58
N CYS A 50 -9.94 9.92 -0.57
CA CYS A 50 -9.53 9.50 0.78
C CYS A 50 -10.55 8.53 1.41
N GLN A 51 -11.86 8.78 1.24
CA GLN A 51 -12.90 7.87 1.72
C GLN A 51 -12.89 6.52 0.97
N GLN A 52 -12.58 6.51 -0.33
CA GLN A 52 -12.42 5.28 -1.11
C GLN A 52 -11.22 4.46 -0.60
N ASP A 53 -10.08 5.11 -0.37
CA ASP A 53 -8.87 4.48 0.15
C ASP A 53 -9.09 3.88 1.54
N VAL A 54 -9.74 4.63 2.45
CA VAL A 54 -10.12 4.14 3.78
C VAL A 54 -10.99 2.89 3.67
N ASN A 55 -11.96 2.87 2.75
CA ASN A 55 -12.81 1.69 2.56
C ASN A 55 -12.03 0.49 2.00
N LEU A 56 -11.05 0.71 1.13
CA LEU A 56 -10.16 -0.37 0.65
C LEU A 56 -9.31 -0.94 1.79
N VAL A 57 -8.72 -0.08 2.63
CA VAL A 57 -7.94 -0.52 3.81
C VAL A 57 -8.81 -1.34 4.76
N ARG A 58 -10.07 -0.93 4.96
CA ARG A 58 -11.01 -1.67 5.81
C ARG A 58 -11.34 -3.04 5.25
N LYS A 59 -11.66 -3.12 3.96
CA LYS A 59 -11.93 -4.40 3.29
C LYS A 59 -10.73 -5.32 3.37
N GLN A 60 -9.52 -4.79 3.15
CA GLN A 60 -8.29 -5.57 3.30
C GLN A 60 -8.12 -6.10 4.72
N ALA A 61 -8.42 -5.28 5.73
CA ALA A 61 -8.33 -5.70 7.12
C ALA A 61 -9.34 -6.79 7.49
N GLU A 62 -10.53 -6.77 6.90
CA GLU A 62 -11.53 -7.84 7.04
C GLU A 62 -11.06 -9.15 6.38
N GLU A 63 -10.48 -9.06 5.18
CA GLU A 63 -9.90 -10.21 4.48
C GLU A 63 -8.73 -10.81 5.27
N ASP A 64 -7.88 -9.97 5.86
CA ASP A 64 -6.71 -10.38 6.64
C ASP A 64 -7.06 -10.84 8.06
N ALA A 65 -8.32 -10.73 8.51
CA ALA A 65 -8.72 -11.01 9.89
C ALA A 65 -8.38 -12.44 10.36
N HIS A 66 -8.18 -13.38 9.42
CA HIS A 66 -7.79 -14.76 9.70
C HIS A 66 -6.27 -14.96 9.86
N LEU A 67 -5.46 -13.95 9.53
CA LEU A 67 -3.99 -14.01 9.58
C LEU A 67 -3.47 -13.73 10.99
N HIS A 68 -2.35 -14.36 11.34
CA HIS A 68 -1.75 -14.18 12.66
C HIS A 68 -1.16 -12.76 12.79
N GLY A 69 -1.57 -12.03 13.83
CA GLY A 69 -1.12 -10.66 14.06
C GLY A 69 -1.88 -9.59 13.27
N ALA A 70 -3.00 -9.94 12.63
CA ALA A 70 -3.84 -8.99 11.93
C ALA A 70 -4.34 -7.88 12.86
N VAL A 71 -4.20 -6.63 12.42
CA VAL A 71 -4.78 -5.46 13.08
C VAL A 71 -6.18 -5.23 12.49
N PRO A 72 -7.26 -5.35 13.28
CA PRO A 72 -8.60 -5.13 12.79
C PRO A 72 -8.86 -3.63 12.60
N THR A 73 -9.70 -3.30 11.62
CA THR A 73 -10.35 -1.98 11.56
C THR A 73 -11.83 -2.12 11.94
N PRO A 74 -12.48 -1.08 12.49
CA PRO A 74 -13.90 -1.15 12.79
C PRO A 74 -14.73 -1.45 11.54
N ALA A 75 -15.55 -2.50 11.61
CA ALA A 75 -16.44 -2.90 10.52
C ALA A 75 -17.42 -1.76 10.17
N ALA A 76 -17.78 -1.66 8.88
CA ALA A 76 -18.77 -0.66 8.42
C ALA A 76 -20.18 -0.97 8.92
N ALA A 77 -20.43 -2.20 9.34
CA ALA A 77 -21.75 -2.68 9.70
C ALA A 77 -22.03 -2.51 11.20
N GLY A 78 -22.74 -1.43 11.53
CA GLY A 78 -23.83 -1.47 12.50
C GLY A 78 -23.43 -1.60 13.97
N ASN A 79 -22.93 -0.49 14.52
CA ASN A 79 -23.35 0.11 15.81
C ASN A 79 -22.20 0.98 16.35
N GLY A 80 -22.11 2.22 15.86
CA GLY A 80 -21.47 3.31 16.60
C GLY A 80 -19.99 3.60 16.33
N VAL A 81 -19.57 3.75 15.08
CA VAL A 81 -18.37 4.55 14.76
C VAL A 81 -18.72 5.60 13.69
N ASP A 82 -19.60 6.53 14.07
CA ASP A 82 -19.83 7.78 13.33
C ASP A 82 -18.82 8.88 13.75
N ASP A 83 -17.72 8.51 14.43
CA ASP A 83 -16.65 9.44 14.79
C ASP A 83 -15.46 9.28 13.83
N PRO A 84 -15.27 10.22 12.89
CA PRO A 84 -14.11 10.26 12.01
C PRO A 84 -12.78 10.04 12.73
N ARG A 85 -12.63 10.54 13.96
CA ARG A 85 -11.38 10.42 14.72
C ARG A 85 -11.03 8.97 15.05
N GLN A 86 -12.03 8.18 15.45
CA GLN A 86 -11.81 6.77 15.76
C GLN A 86 -11.48 5.97 14.51
N MET A 87 -12.14 6.29 13.39
CA MET A 87 -11.85 5.64 12.11
C MET A 87 -10.45 5.99 11.62
N ILE A 88 -10.08 7.28 11.64
CA ILE A 88 -8.72 7.75 11.30
C ILE A 88 -7.70 6.99 12.14
N GLN A 89 -7.88 6.93 13.46
CA GLN A 89 -6.93 6.24 14.33
C GLN A 89 -6.80 4.75 13.96
N ALA A 90 -7.90 4.05 13.72
CA ALA A 90 -7.85 2.64 13.33
C ALA A 90 -7.14 2.42 11.98
N VAL A 91 -7.39 3.29 11.00
CA VAL A 91 -6.72 3.24 9.69
C VAL A 91 -5.23 3.55 9.84
N VAL A 92 -4.86 4.54 10.66
CA VAL A 92 -3.45 4.84 10.98
C VAL A 92 -2.77 3.62 11.58
N GLU A 93 -3.34 3.04 12.63
CA GLU A 93 -2.78 1.85 13.29
C GLU A 93 -2.61 0.69 12.30
N ARG A 94 -3.58 0.50 11.40
CA ARG A 94 -3.52 -0.51 10.35
C ARG A 94 -2.40 -0.26 9.36
N VAL A 95 -2.31 0.94 8.80
CA VAL A 95 -1.26 1.32 7.83
C VAL A 95 0.12 1.23 8.46
N LEU A 96 0.27 1.65 9.72
CA LEU A 96 1.53 1.53 10.46
C LEU A 96 1.97 0.07 10.64
N ALA A 97 1.03 -0.85 10.88
CA ALA A 97 1.31 -2.28 10.96
C ALA A 97 1.78 -2.83 9.61
N ASP A 98 1.07 -2.50 8.53
CA ASP A 98 1.39 -2.97 7.18
C ASP A 98 2.79 -2.48 6.73
N VAL A 99 3.09 -1.19 6.93
CA VAL A 99 4.40 -0.59 6.62
C VAL A 99 5.51 -1.19 7.49
N SER A 100 5.22 -1.53 8.75
CA SER A 100 6.21 -2.18 9.63
C SER A 100 6.51 -3.61 9.17
N GLY A 101 5.49 -4.39 8.81
CA GLY A 101 5.70 -5.73 8.29
C GLY A 101 6.48 -5.75 6.96
N LEU A 102 6.27 -4.75 6.09
CA LEU A 102 6.99 -4.62 4.82
C LEU A 102 8.49 -4.41 5.04
N LYS A 103 8.86 -3.68 6.10
CA LYS A 103 10.27 -3.46 6.47
C LYS A 103 10.94 -4.76 6.94
N ASP A 104 10.18 -5.58 7.67
CA ASP A 104 10.68 -6.78 8.35
C ASP A 104 10.53 -8.05 7.49
N GLY A 105 9.88 -7.95 6.33
CA GLY A 105 9.58 -9.07 5.43
C GLY A 105 8.59 -10.07 6.03
N SER A 106 7.82 -9.64 7.04
CA SER A 106 6.92 -10.49 7.83
C SER A 106 5.45 -10.36 7.45
N THR A 107 5.09 -9.39 6.60
CA THR A 107 3.70 -9.21 6.19
C THR A 107 3.22 -10.38 5.33
N GLN A 108 2.26 -11.13 5.87
CA GLN A 108 1.30 -11.89 5.09
C GLN A 108 0.05 -11.00 5.07
N THR A 109 -0.16 -10.25 3.99
CA THR A 109 -1.46 -9.65 3.66
C THR A 109 -2.07 -10.50 2.57
N ALA A 110 -3.39 -10.66 2.54
CA ALA A 110 -4.05 -11.11 1.32
C ALA A 110 -3.68 -10.14 0.20
N ALA A 111 -3.40 -10.66 -1.00
CA ALA A 111 -3.12 -9.81 -2.15
C ALA A 111 -4.33 -8.90 -2.36
N GLY A 112 -4.10 -7.59 -2.42
CA GLY A 112 -5.21 -6.64 -2.55
C GLY A 112 -6.06 -6.94 -3.79
N PRO A 113 -7.35 -6.56 -3.79
CA PRO A 113 -8.32 -6.92 -4.84
C PRO A 113 -7.96 -6.42 -6.25
N HIS A 114 -6.89 -5.65 -6.41
CA HIS A 114 -6.36 -5.18 -7.69
C HIS A 114 -5.14 -5.93 -8.23
N ALA A 115 -4.57 -6.90 -7.49
CA ALA A 115 -3.45 -7.70 -8.01
C ALA A 115 -3.87 -8.72 -9.08
N GLU A 116 -5.17 -8.98 -9.25
CA GLU A 116 -5.73 -9.87 -10.27
C GLU A 116 -6.58 -9.14 -11.34
N GLY A 117 -6.47 -7.81 -11.43
CA GLY A 117 -7.24 -6.98 -12.37
C GLY A 117 -6.45 -6.60 -13.62
N SER A 118 -6.66 -7.35 -14.71
CA SER A 118 -6.46 -6.95 -16.12
C SER A 118 -5.07 -6.42 -16.52
N THR A 119 -4.27 -7.31 -17.10
CA THR A 119 -3.06 -6.94 -17.87
C THR A 119 -3.34 -6.02 -19.07
N ASP A 120 -4.61 -5.81 -19.45
CA ASP A 120 -4.97 -4.99 -20.62
C ASP A 120 -4.88 -3.47 -20.36
N SER A 121 -4.77 -3.03 -19.10
CA SER A 121 -4.72 -1.59 -18.79
C SER A 121 -3.33 -0.97 -18.97
N TRP A 122 -2.27 -1.76 -18.97
CA TRP A 122 -0.88 -1.25 -19.05
C TRP A 122 -0.44 -0.94 -20.50
N ASP A 123 -1.19 -1.38 -21.51
CA ASP A 123 -0.77 -1.33 -22.92
C ASP A 123 -0.95 0.04 -23.60
N HIS A 124 -1.68 0.99 -23.02
CA HIS A 124 -2.04 2.24 -23.72
C HIS A 124 -1.32 3.52 -23.26
N GLU A 125 -0.72 3.57 -22.07
CA GLU A 125 -0.16 4.83 -21.52
C GLU A 125 1.37 4.89 -21.42
N SER A 126 2.10 3.89 -21.92
CA SER A 126 3.58 3.90 -21.89
C SER A 126 4.24 4.40 -23.17
N ARG A 127 3.49 5.03 -24.09
CA ARG A 127 4.03 5.60 -25.34
C ARG A 127 4.31 7.09 -25.27
N VAL A 128 4.76 7.61 -24.14
CA VAL A 128 5.53 8.87 -24.11
C VAL A 128 6.52 8.79 -22.96
N LEU A 129 7.73 8.31 -23.24
CA LEU A 129 9.03 8.86 -22.83
C LEU A 129 10.13 8.11 -23.60
#